data_AF-A0A3R0X3L6-F1
#
_entry.id   AF-A0A3R0X3L6-F1
#
_cell.length_a   1.000
_cell.length_b   1.000
_cell.length_c   1.000
_cell.angle_alpha   90.00
_cell.angle_beta   90.00
_cell.angle_gamma   90.00
#
_symmetry.space_group_name_H-M   'P 1'
#
loop_
_entity.id
_entity.type
_entity.pdbx_description
1 polymer ?
#
loop_
_entity_poly.entity_id
_entity_poly.type
_entity_poly.pdbx_seq_one_letter_code
_entity_poly.pdbx_strand_id
1 'polypeptide(L)'
;NYEFPQPLHDALDKFQADTGIDIDMHIDAASGGFLAPFVAPDIVWDFRLPRVKSISASGHKFGLAPLGCGWVIWRDEEALPQELVFNVDYLGGQIGTFAINFSRPAGQVIAQYYEFLRLGREGYTKVQNASYQVAAYLADEIAKLGPYEFICTGRPDEGIPAVCFKLKDGEDPGYTLYDLSERLRLRGWQVPAFTLGGEATDIVVMRIMCRRGFEMDFAELLLEDYKASLKYLSDHPKLQGIAQQNSFKHT
;
A
#
# COMPACT_ATOMS: atom_id res chain seq x y z
N ASN A 1 3.57 -2.42 -6.74
CA ASN A 1 3.50 -1.35 -7.76
C ASN A 1 2.05 -0.95 -7.95
N TYR A 2 1.81 0.19 -8.57
CA TYR A 2 0.49 0.58 -9.03
C TYR A 2 0.09 -0.27 -10.24
N GLU A 3 -1.21 -0.53 -10.34
CA GLU A 3 -1.83 -0.96 -11.58
C GLU A 3 -2.37 0.29 -12.26
N PHE A 4 -1.94 0.57 -13.49
CA PHE A 4 -2.43 1.72 -14.24
C PHE A 4 -3.76 1.33 -14.90
N PRO A 5 -4.87 2.03 -14.63
CA PRO A 5 -6.19 1.59 -15.11
C PRO A 5 -6.49 1.94 -16.56
N GLN A 6 -5.73 2.85 -17.21
CA GLN A 6 -5.98 3.26 -18.60
C GLN A 6 -6.02 2.08 -19.60
N PRO A 7 -5.07 1.13 -19.60
CA PRO A 7 -5.14 -0.01 -20.52
C PRO A 7 -6.39 -0.88 -20.32
N LEU A 8 -6.84 -1.07 -19.07
CA LEU A 8 -8.09 -1.80 -18.80
C LEU A 8 -9.31 -1.00 -19.25
N HIS A 9 -9.32 0.30 -18.99
CA HIS A 9 -10.35 1.21 -19.48
C HIS A 9 -10.52 1.09 -21.01
N ASP A 10 -9.41 1.17 -21.76
CA ASP A 10 -9.43 1.13 -23.22
C ASP A 10 -9.84 -0.25 -23.75
N ALA A 11 -9.45 -1.32 -23.05
CA ALA A 11 -9.88 -2.68 -23.37
C ALA A 11 -11.40 -2.86 -23.16
N LEU A 12 -11.97 -2.25 -22.11
CA LEU A 12 -13.42 -2.27 -21.86
C LEU A 12 -14.18 -1.42 -22.87
N ASP A 13 -13.62 -0.29 -23.34
CA ASP A 13 -14.20 0.49 -24.44
C ASP A 13 -14.30 -0.35 -25.72
N LYS A 14 -13.22 -1.05 -26.06
CA LYS A 14 -13.22 -1.98 -27.19
C LYS A 14 -14.25 -3.10 -26.99
N PHE A 15 -14.30 -3.70 -25.79
CA PHE A 15 -15.24 -4.77 -25.48
C PHE A 15 -16.71 -4.33 -25.62
N GLN A 16 -17.06 -3.13 -25.15
CA GLN A 16 -18.39 -2.57 -25.34
C GLN A 16 -18.69 -2.32 -26.82
N ALA A 17 -17.73 -1.81 -27.59
CA ALA A 17 -17.92 -1.60 -29.03
C ALA A 17 -18.17 -2.92 -29.78
N ASP A 18 -17.48 -4.00 -29.39
CA ASP A 18 -17.57 -5.30 -30.04
C ASP A 18 -18.84 -6.09 -29.62
N THR A 19 -19.34 -5.88 -28.40
CA THR A 19 -20.40 -6.73 -27.80
C THR A 19 -21.68 -5.99 -27.40
N GLY A 20 -21.64 -4.67 -27.27
CA GLY A 20 -22.69 -3.83 -26.70
C GLY A 20 -22.77 -3.87 -25.17
N ILE A 21 -21.94 -4.65 -24.48
CA ILE A 21 -21.96 -4.79 -23.01
C ILE A 21 -21.14 -3.66 -22.38
N ASP A 22 -21.78 -2.85 -21.55
CA ASP A 22 -21.12 -1.79 -20.79
C ASP A 22 -20.66 -2.29 -19.43
N ILE A 23 -19.40 -2.02 -19.08
CA ILE A 23 -18.76 -2.47 -17.84
C ILE A 23 -18.07 -1.27 -17.18
N ASP A 24 -18.51 -0.98 -15.96
CA ASP A 24 -17.95 0.06 -15.11
C ASP A 24 -16.70 -0.42 -14.36
N MET A 25 -15.89 0.55 -13.93
CA MET A 25 -14.67 0.32 -13.16
C MET A 25 -14.81 0.87 -11.73
N HIS A 26 -14.39 0.06 -10.76
CA HIS A 26 -14.05 0.50 -9.41
C HIS A 26 -12.53 0.56 -9.26
N ILE A 27 -12.01 1.61 -8.63
CA ILE A 27 -10.59 1.68 -8.28
C ILE A 27 -10.44 1.49 -6.77
N ASP A 28 -9.78 0.40 -6.37
CA ASP A 28 -9.26 0.24 -5.01
C ASP A 28 -7.98 1.07 -4.87
N ALA A 29 -8.14 2.31 -4.42
CA ALA A 29 -7.05 3.21 -4.10
C ALA A 29 -6.78 3.24 -2.59
N ALA A 30 -6.99 2.13 -1.87
CA ALA A 30 -6.89 2.09 -0.41
C ALA A 30 -5.60 2.71 0.12
N SER A 31 -4.46 2.43 -0.52
CA SER A 31 -3.18 3.09 -0.23
C SER A 31 -2.90 4.26 -1.19
N GLY A 32 -3.04 4.02 -2.51
CA GLY A 32 -2.63 4.96 -3.55
C GLY A 32 -3.40 6.28 -3.58
N GLY A 33 -4.64 6.30 -3.08
CA GLY A 33 -5.54 7.45 -3.15
C GLY A 33 -5.07 8.66 -2.32
N PHE A 34 -4.24 8.43 -1.31
CA PHE A 34 -3.58 9.50 -0.54
C PHE A 34 -2.09 9.67 -0.88
N LEU A 35 -1.63 9.08 -1.98
CA LEU A 35 -0.25 9.16 -2.48
C LEU A 35 -0.20 9.85 -3.84
N ALA A 36 -0.69 9.18 -4.89
CA ALA A 36 -0.56 9.61 -6.27
C ALA A 36 -1.00 11.08 -6.51
N PRO A 37 -2.14 11.57 -5.96
CA PRO A 37 -2.54 12.97 -6.15
C PRO A 37 -1.53 14.01 -5.65
N PHE A 38 -0.66 13.63 -4.70
CA PHE A 38 0.27 14.55 -4.03
C PHE A 38 1.70 14.46 -4.56
N VAL A 39 2.12 13.29 -5.03
CA VAL A 39 3.52 13.02 -5.43
C VAL A 39 3.69 12.62 -6.90
N ALA A 40 2.62 12.17 -7.56
CA ALA A 40 2.61 11.77 -8.96
C ALA A 40 1.29 12.18 -9.63
N PRO A 41 0.96 13.48 -9.64
CA PRO A 41 -0.36 13.99 -10.06
C PRO A 41 -0.68 13.70 -11.54
N ASP A 42 0.35 13.48 -12.36
CA ASP A 42 0.22 13.25 -13.80
C ASP A 42 -0.28 11.83 -14.12
N ILE A 43 -0.21 10.89 -13.17
CA ILE A 43 -0.80 9.56 -13.35
C ILE A 43 -2.32 9.72 -13.50
N VAL A 44 -2.86 9.24 -14.62
CA VAL A 44 -4.30 9.19 -14.87
C VAL A 44 -4.83 7.86 -14.33
N TRP A 45 -5.52 7.92 -13.19
CA TRP A 45 -6.06 6.72 -12.53
C TRP A 45 -7.45 6.90 -11.91
N ASP A 46 -7.92 8.13 -11.78
CA ASP A 46 -9.12 8.51 -11.04
C ASP A 46 -10.31 8.78 -11.97
N PHE A 47 -11.27 9.61 -11.53
CA PHE A 47 -12.45 9.98 -12.30
C PHE A 47 -12.15 10.72 -13.63
N ARG A 48 -10.90 11.06 -13.94
CA ARG A 48 -10.48 11.44 -15.30
C ARG A 48 -10.78 10.35 -16.35
N LEU A 49 -10.87 9.08 -15.94
CA LEU A 49 -11.26 7.94 -16.79
C LEU A 49 -12.77 7.71 -16.74
N PRO A 50 -13.55 7.93 -17.82
CA PRO A 50 -15.01 7.87 -17.80
C PRO A 50 -15.63 6.60 -17.19
N ARG A 51 -15.03 5.43 -17.42
CA ARG A 51 -15.52 4.15 -16.85
C ARG A 51 -15.36 4.04 -15.34
N VAL A 52 -14.49 4.84 -14.70
CA VAL A 52 -14.32 4.81 -13.25
C VAL A 52 -15.57 5.41 -12.60
N LYS A 53 -16.40 4.58 -11.96
CA LYS A 53 -17.65 5.01 -11.30
C LYS A 53 -17.52 5.15 -9.80
N SER A 54 -16.57 4.47 -9.19
CA SER A 54 -16.30 4.60 -7.76
C SER A 54 -14.82 4.39 -7.43
N ILE A 55 -14.38 5.04 -6.37
CA ILE A 55 -13.01 4.95 -5.85
C ILE A 55 -13.09 4.76 -4.34
N SER A 56 -12.36 3.80 -3.80
CA SER A 56 -12.18 3.64 -2.35
C SER A 56 -10.77 4.05 -1.91
N ALA A 57 -10.65 4.63 -0.71
CA ALA A 57 -9.38 5.05 -0.13
C ALA A 57 -9.39 4.86 1.39
N SER A 58 -8.28 4.38 1.98
CA SER A 58 -8.19 4.20 3.44
C SER A 58 -7.51 5.41 4.07
N GLY A 59 -8.30 6.21 4.81
CA GLY A 59 -7.79 7.34 5.58
C GLY A 59 -6.72 6.92 6.59
N HIS A 60 -6.87 5.73 7.17
CA HIS A 60 -5.91 5.19 8.14
C HIS A 60 -4.64 4.57 7.55
N LYS A 61 -4.48 4.58 6.23
CA LYS A 61 -3.22 4.22 5.56
C LYS A 61 -2.42 5.48 5.33
N PHE A 62 -2.33 5.94 4.08
CA PHE A 62 -1.60 7.15 3.73
C PHE A 62 -2.43 8.42 3.90
N GLY A 63 -3.71 8.32 4.28
CA GLY A 63 -4.53 9.47 4.68
C GLY A 63 -4.20 10.01 6.08
N LEU A 64 -3.29 9.35 6.82
CA LEU A 64 -2.75 9.77 8.12
C LEU A 64 -3.77 9.81 9.28
N ALA A 65 -5.02 9.41 9.05
CA ALA A 65 -6.02 9.30 10.10
C ALA A 65 -5.75 8.07 11.00
N PRO A 66 -6.32 8.02 12.22
CA PRO A 66 -6.24 6.82 13.05
C PRO A 66 -7.03 5.64 12.44
N LEU A 67 -6.68 4.41 12.86
CA LEU A 67 -7.34 3.16 12.45
C LEU A 67 -8.86 3.26 12.60
N GLY A 68 -9.57 2.89 11.53
CA GLY A 68 -11.04 2.97 11.44
C GLY A 68 -11.59 4.04 10.50
N CYS A 69 -10.74 4.83 9.82
CA CYS A 69 -11.18 5.77 8.78
C CYS A 69 -11.02 5.20 7.37
N GLY A 70 -12.08 5.21 6.57
CA GLY A 70 -12.07 4.88 5.15
C GLY A 70 -13.10 5.71 4.39
N TRP A 71 -12.88 5.86 3.09
CA TRP A 71 -13.68 6.66 2.18
C TRP A 71 -14.03 5.83 0.97
N VAL A 72 -15.24 6.04 0.47
CA VAL A 72 -15.67 5.62 -0.86
C VAL A 72 -16.38 6.81 -1.47
N ILE A 73 -16.06 7.10 -2.73
CA ILE A 73 -16.62 8.20 -3.49
C ILE A 73 -17.18 7.60 -4.78
N TRP A 74 -18.41 7.97 -5.13
CA TRP A 74 -19.01 7.71 -6.43
C TRP A 74 -18.83 8.91 -7.34
N ARG A 75 -18.72 8.67 -8.64
CA ARG A 75 -18.56 9.72 -9.66
C ARG A 75 -19.72 10.71 -9.63
N ASP A 76 -20.93 10.18 -9.57
CA ASP A 76 -22.21 10.89 -9.66
C ASP A 76 -23.28 10.09 -8.91
N GLU A 77 -24.48 10.66 -8.78
CA GLU A 77 -25.60 10.03 -8.07
C GLU A 77 -26.14 8.79 -8.80
N GLU A 78 -26.02 8.74 -10.13
CA GLU A 78 -26.47 7.61 -10.95
C GLU A 78 -25.62 6.36 -10.72
N ALA A 79 -24.33 6.53 -10.41
CA ALA A 79 -23.42 5.45 -10.05
C ALA A 79 -23.72 4.78 -8.69
N LEU A 80 -24.63 5.33 -7.88
CA LEU A 80 -25.09 4.73 -6.62
C LEU A 80 -26.59 4.42 -6.68
N PRO A 81 -26.98 3.15 -6.80
CA PRO A 81 -28.39 2.76 -6.83
C PRO A 81 -29.15 3.25 -5.58
N GLN A 82 -30.26 3.97 -5.81
CA GLN A 82 -31.02 4.65 -4.75
C GLN A 82 -31.66 3.69 -3.75
N GLU A 83 -31.96 2.46 -4.17
CA GLU A 83 -32.47 1.40 -3.31
C GLU A 83 -31.47 0.97 -2.22
N LEU A 84 -30.19 1.33 -2.35
CA LEU A 84 -29.17 1.09 -1.35
C LEU A 84 -29.06 2.24 -0.33
N VAL A 85 -29.70 3.38 -0.59
CA VAL A 85 -29.64 4.58 0.25
C VAL A 85 -30.82 4.59 1.21
N PHE A 86 -30.52 4.65 2.51
CA PHE A 86 -31.53 4.79 3.55
C PHE A 86 -31.66 6.26 3.93
N ASN A 87 -32.87 6.82 3.92
CA ASN A 87 -33.09 8.21 4.31
C ASN A 87 -33.33 8.32 5.82
N VAL A 88 -32.64 9.27 6.46
CA VAL A 88 -32.78 9.57 7.88
C VAL A 88 -33.21 11.03 8.04
N ASP A 89 -34.18 11.27 8.91
CA ASP A 89 -34.65 12.62 9.21
C ASP A 89 -33.56 13.40 9.99
N TYR A 90 -33.17 14.56 9.46
CA TYR A 90 -32.18 15.43 10.08
C TYR A 90 -32.53 16.91 9.84
N LEU A 91 -32.63 17.68 10.93
CA LEU A 91 -32.94 19.12 10.94
C LEU A 91 -34.16 19.51 10.08
N GLY A 92 -35.20 18.66 10.03
CA GLY A 92 -36.42 18.91 9.26
C GLY A 92 -36.33 18.59 7.77
N GLY A 93 -35.21 18.04 7.30
CA GLY A 93 -35.05 17.42 5.98
C GLY A 93 -34.67 15.94 6.09
N GLN A 94 -34.32 15.32 4.96
CA GLN A 94 -33.82 13.94 4.90
C GLN A 94 -32.39 13.92 4.36
N ILE A 95 -31.54 13.10 4.98
CA ILE A 95 -30.18 12.82 4.52
C ILE A 95 -30.06 11.33 4.19
N GLY A 96 -29.59 11.02 2.99
CA GLY A 96 -29.29 9.66 2.57
C GLY A 96 -28.05 9.12 3.27
N THR A 97 -28.16 7.92 3.84
CA THR A 97 -27.04 7.16 4.37
C THR A 97 -26.85 5.87 3.58
N PHE A 98 -25.61 5.63 3.15
CA PHE A 98 -25.16 4.38 2.56
C PHE A 98 -24.02 3.84 3.43
N ALA A 99 -24.34 2.88 4.29
CA ALA A 99 -23.39 2.29 5.21
C ALA A 99 -23.81 0.88 5.63
N ILE A 100 -22.83 -0.01 5.81
CA ILE A 100 -23.05 -1.33 6.42
C ILE A 100 -23.16 -1.20 7.95
N ASN A 101 -22.31 -0.35 8.54
CA ASN A 101 -22.28 -0.12 9.99
C ASN A 101 -23.19 1.03 10.38
N PHE A 102 -23.85 0.92 11.54
CA PHE A 102 -24.69 1.97 12.11
C PHE A 102 -23.90 2.86 13.08
N SER A 103 -23.99 2.60 14.39
CA SER A 103 -23.23 3.34 15.40
C SER A 103 -21.73 3.06 15.27
N ARG A 104 -20.94 4.13 15.13
CA ARG A 104 -19.48 4.06 14.98
C ARG A 104 -18.80 5.29 15.59
N PRO A 105 -17.55 5.17 16.05
CA PRO A 105 -16.80 6.32 16.55
C PRO A 105 -16.54 7.34 15.45
N ALA A 106 -16.77 8.62 15.75
CA ALA A 106 -16.54 9.72 14.81
C ALA A 106 -15.12 10.31 14.90
N GLY A 107 -14.35 9.93 15.92
CA GLY A 107 -13.02 10.51 16.21
C GLY A 107 -12.06 10.42 15.03
N GLN A 108 -12.08 9.31 14.30
CA GLN A 108 -11.23 9.10 13.14
C GLN A 108 -11.61 9.99 11.95
N VAL A 109 -12.90 10.24 11.74
CA VAL A 109 -13.39 11.16 10.69
C VAL A 109 -13.01 12.59 11.04
N ILE A 110 -13.13 12.98 12.31
CA ILE A 110 -12.72 14.30 12.81
C ILE A 110 -11.20 14.49 12.65
N ALA A 111 -10.40 13.46 13.00
CA ALA A 111 -8.95 13.50 12.83
C ALA A 111 -8.55 13.58 11.35
N GLN A 112 -9.24 12.87 10.45
CA GLN A 112 -9.00 12.99 9.02
C GLN A 112 -9.26 14.42 8.51
N TYR A 113 -10.35 15.03 8.96
CA TYR A 113 -10.69 16.41 8.61
C TYR A 113 -9.66 17.41 9.16
N TYR A 114 -9.18 17.18 10.39
CA TYR A 114 -8.06 17.94 10.95
C TYR A 114 -6.81 17.85 10.08
N GLU A 115 -6.41 16.64 9.64
CA GLU A 115 -5.23 16.47 8.79
C GLU A 115 -5.39 17.19 7.44
N PHE A 116 -6.59 17.19 6.84
CA PHE A 116 -6.87 17.97 5.63
C PHE A 116 -6.64 19.47 5.83
N LEU A 117 -7.17 20.04 6.92
CA LEU A 117 -7.00 21.47 7.22
C LEU A 117 -5.57 21.81 7.63
N ARG A 118 -4.94 20.97 8.44
CA ARG A 118 -3.62 21.22 9.03
C ARG A 118 -2.49 21.10 8.02
N LEU A 119 -2.55 20.08 7.15
CA LEU A 119 -1.51 19.81 6.18
C LEU A 119 -1.80 20.50 4.85
N GLY A 120 -3.06 20.50 4.41
CA GLY A 120 -3.42 20.88 3.05
C GLY A 120 -2.65 20.07 2.00
N ARG A 121 -2.70 20.50 0.74
CA ARG A 121 -1.99 19.81 -0.34
C ARG A 121 -0.48 19.76 -0.11
N GLU A 122 0.10 20.89 0.30
CA GLU A 122 1.54 21.03 0.53
C GLU A 122 2.05 20.07 1.62
N GLY A 123 1.36 20.02 2.76
CA GLY A 123 1.77 19.16 3.89
C GLY A 123 1.66 17.68 3.55
N TYR A 124 0.60 17.25 2.85
CA TYR A 124 0.52 15.88 2.35
C TYR A 124 1.65 15.58 1.36
N THR A 125 1.89 16.46 0.37
CA THR A 125 3.02 16.29 -0.56
C THR A 125 4.35 16.13 0.17
N LYS A 126 4.63 16.94 1.20
CA LYS A 126 5.87 16.81 1.99
C LYS A 126 5.95 15.47 2.74
N VAL A 127 4.89 15.09 3.46
CA VAL A 127 4.87 13.84 4.25
C VAL A 127 5.03 12.60 3.36
N GLN A 128 4.32 12.57 2.22
CA GLN A 128 4.43 11.43 1.32
C GLN A 128 5.80 11.38 0.63
N ASN A 129 6.34 12.51 0.17
CA ASN A 129 7.68 12.56 -0.41
C ASN A 129 8.75 12.09 0.57
N ALA A 130 8.67 12.45 1.85
CA ALA A 130 9.58 11.95 2.87
C ALA A 130 9.53 10.41 2.98
N SER A 131 8.33 9.81 2.90
CA SER A 131 8.17 8.36 2.90
C SER A 131 8.81 7.69 1.67
N TYR A 132 8.70 8.33 0.49
CA TYR A 132 9.35 7.86 -0.74
C TYR A 132 10.88 8.01 -0.71
N GLN A 133 11.40 9.11 -0.13
CA GLN A 133 12.84 9.31 0.05
C GLN A 133 13.46 8.20 0.91
N VAL A 134 12.79 7.83 2.01
CA VAL A 134 13.23 6.71 2.86
C VAL A 134 13.17 5.38 2.10
N ALA A 135 12.10 5.13 1.33
CA ALA A 135 11.98 3.91 0.54
C ALA A 135 13.09 3.79 -0.52
N ALA A 136 13.36 4.87 -1.26
CA ALA A 136 14.42 4.91 -2.26
C ALA A 136 15.80 4.68 -1.64
N TYR A 137 16.09 5.36 -0.51
CA TYR A 137 17.34 5.16 0.24
C TYR A 137 17.53 3.71 0.68
N LEU A 138 16.49 3.09 1.25
CA LEU A 138 16.54 1.68 1.65
C LEU A 138 16.72 0.74 0.46
N ALA A 139 16.07 1.01 -0.67
CA ALA A 139 16.26 0.22 -1.87
C ALA A 139 17.71 0.26 -2.35
N ASP A 140 18.30 1.45 -2.44
CA ASP A 140 19.68 1.65 -2.89
C ASP A 140 20.71 1.00 -1.95
N GLU A 141 20.52 1.13 -0.63
CA GLU A 141 21.43 0.54 0.34
C GLU A 141 21.30 -0.97 0.45
N ILE A 142 20.07 -1.51 0.48
CA ILE A 142 19.84 -2.97 0.57
C ILE A 142 20.35 -3.68 -0.69
N ALA A 143 20.24 -3.05 -1.87
CA ALA A 143 20.73 -3.62 -3.12
C ALA A 143 22.24 -3.95 -3.10
N LYS A 144 23.01 -3.30 -2.21
CA LYS A 144 24.45 -3.52 -2.03
C LYS A 144 24.78 -4.70 -1.10
N LEU A 145 23.80 -5.23 -0.38
CA LEU A 145 24.02 -6.13 0.76
C LEU A 145 23.79 -7.61 0.46
N GLY A 146 23.17 -7.94 -0.67
CA GLY A 146 22.90 -9.33 -1.03
C GLY A 146 22.46 -9.50 -2.48
N PRO A 147 22.33 -10.76 -2.93
CA PRO A 147 21.88 -11.06 -4.28
C PRO A 147 20.36 -10.91 -4.38
N TYR A 148 19.88 -9.66 -4.31
CA TYR A 148 18.45 -9.36 -4.34
C TYR A 148 17.99 -8.90 -5.73
N GLU A 149 16.78 -9.31 -6.08
CA GLU A 149 16.02 -8.79 -7.23
C GLU A 149 14.84 -7.97 -6.71
N PHE A 150 14.79 -6.69 -7.04
CA PHE A 150 13.77 -5.78 -6.56
C PHE A 150 12.53 -5.82 -7.46
N ILE A 151 11.39 -6.01 -6.83
CA ILE A 151 10.05 -5.93 -7.43
C ILE A 151 9.50 -4.49 -7.28
N CYS A 152 9.85 -3.83 -6.19
CA CYS A 152 9.45 -2.46 -5.89
C CYS A 152 10.58 -1.72 -5.15
N THR A 153 10.89 -0.51 -5.59
CA THR A 153 11.98 0.33 -5.06
C THR A 153 11.48 1.64 -4.43
N GLY A 154 10.16 1.79 -4.26
CA GLY A 154 9.59 2.99 -3.65
C GLY A 154 9.65 4.22 -4.55
N ARG A 155 9.26 4.05 -5.82
CA ARG A 155 9.16 5.15 -6.78
C ARG A 155 7.73 5.71 -6.86
N PRO A 156 7.52 7.03 -6.70
CA PRO A 156 6.19 7.66 -6.73
C PRO A 156 5.39 7.42 -8.01
N ASP A 157 6.07 7.31 -9.13
CA ASP A 157 5.50 7.09 -10.46
C ASP A 157 5.14 5.62 -10.72
N GLU A 158 5.63 4.69 -9.90
CA GLU A 158 5.47 3.25 -10.11
C GLU A 158 4.67 2.54 -9.02
N GLY A 159 4.56 3.11 -7.82
CA GLY A 159 3.90 2.42 -6.70
C GLY A 159 3.89 3.18 -5.39
N ILE A 160 3.52 2.47 -4.33
CA ILE A 160 3.54 2.96 -2.94
C ILE A 160 4.98 3.06 -2.41
N PRO A 161 5.26 3.80 -1.32
CA PRO A 161 6.60 3.94 -0.73
C PRO A 161 7.08 2.66 -0.01
N ALA A 162 7.18 1.55 -0.74
CA ALA A 162 7.59 0.24 -0.28
C ALA A 162 8.87 -0.20 -0.97
N VAL A 163 9.66 -0.99 -0.24
CA VAL A 163 10.75 -1.77 -0.80
C VAL A 163 10.34 -3.23 -0.77
N CYS A 164 10.36 -3.90 -1.92
CA CYS A 164 9.99 -5.31 -2.03
C CYS A 164 11.00 -6.03 -2.93
N PHE A 165 11.58 -7.11 -2.44
CA PHE A 165 12.60 -7.85 -3.17
C PHE A 165 12.53 -9.35 -2.85
N LYS A 166 13.05 -10.15 -3.77
CA LYS A 166 13.34 -11.58 -3.57
C LYS A 166 14.85 -11.83 -3.63
N LEU A 167 15.28 -13.03 -3.23
CA LEU A 167 16.60 -13.52 -3.64
C LEU A 167 16.58 -13.79 -5.16
N LYS A 168 17.67 -13.46 -5.85
CA LYS A 168 17.84 -13.73 -7.28
C LYS A 168 17.77 -15.24 -7.55
N ASP A 169 17.21 -15.61 -8.69
CA ASP A 169 17.08 -17.02 -9.06
C ASP A 169 18.46 -17.67 -9.25
N GLY A 170 18.64 -18.85 -8.62
CA GLY A 170 19.90 -19.60 -8.67
C GLY A 170 20.97 -19.15 -7.68
N GLU A 171 20.74 -18.09 -6.90
CA GLU A 171 21.65 -17.63 -5.86
C GLU A 171 21.33 -18.29 -4.51
N ASP A 172 22.36 -18.79 -3.82
CA ASP A 172 22.27 -19.34 -2.47
C ASP A 172 23.28 -18.63 -1.56
N PRO A 173 22.87 -17.53 -0.90
CA PRO A 173 23.74 -16.81 0.02
C PRO A 173 23.90 -17.50 1.39
N GLY A 174 23.35 -18.72 1.57
CA GLY A 174 23.39 -19.46 2.82
C GLY A 174 22.33 -19.05 3.86
N TYR A 175 21.31 -18.28 3.45
CA TYR A 175 20.15 -17.93 4.28
C TYR A 175 18.90 -17.72 3.43
N THR A 176 17.72 -17.86 4.04
CA THR A 176 16.44 -17.47 3.43
C THR A 176 15.96 -16.11 3.92
N LEU A 177 15.06 -15.45 3.19
CA LEU A 177 14.43 -14.20 3.66
C LEU A 177 13.67 -14.38 4.99
N TYR A 178 13.21 -15.60 5.30
CA TYR A 178 12.61 -15.91 6.60
C TYR A 178 13.64 -15.85 7.73
N ASP A 179 14.84 -16.41 7.52
CA ASP A 179 15.93 -16.35 8.51
C ASP A 179 16.30 -14.90 8.81
N LEU A 180 16.43 -14.07 7.76
CA LEU A 180 16.71 -12.65 7.90
C LEU A 180 15.58 -11.91 8.65
N SER A 181 14.32 -12.19 8.33
CA SER A 181 13.15 -11.63 9.03
C SER A 181 13.18 -11.97 10.53
N GLU A 182 13.48 -13.22 10.90
CA GLU A 182 13.60 -13.62 12.31
C GLU A 182 14.78 -12.94 13.02
N ARG A 183 15.93 -12.77 12.34
CA ARG A 183 17.08 -12.04 12.90
C ARG A 183 16.76 -10.58 13.18
N LEU A 184 16.11 -9.90 12.24
CA LEU A 184 15.66 -8.52 12.40
C LEU A 184 14.66 -8.39 13.56
N ARG A 185 13.81 -9.39 13.77
CA ARG A 185 12.85 -9.42 14.89
C ARG A 185 13.51 -9.42 16.26
N LEU A 186 14.64 -10.10 16.42
CA LEU A 186 15.41 -10.08 17.67
C LEU A 186 15.95 -8.68 18.02
N ARG A 187 15.95 -7.77 17.05
CA ARG A 187 16.32 -6.35 17.20
C ARG A 187 15.10 -5.43 17.27
N GLY A 188 13.89 -5.99 17.29
CA GLY A 188 12.62 -5.25 17.39
C GLY A 188 11.96 -4.93 16.05
N TRP A 189 12.60 -5.24 14.92
CA TRP A 189 12.06 -4.95 13.59
C TRP A 189 11.11 -6.04 13.09
N GLN A 190 9.91 -5.66 12.67
CA GLN A 190 8.96 -6.56 12.04
C GLN A 190 8.99 -6.34 10.52
N VAL A 191 9.95 -6.98 9.85
CA VAL A 191 10.08 -6.95 8.39
C VAL A 191 9.62 -8.29 7.82
N PRO A 192 8.38 -8.37 7.27
CA PRO A 192 7.81 -9.65 6.87
C PRO A 192 8.51 -10.23 5.63
N ALA A 193 8.77 -11.54 5.69
CA ALA A 193 8.98 -12.39 4.54
C ALA A 193 7.74 -13.27 4.30
N PHE A 194 7.30 -13.41 3.05
CA PHE A 194 6.11 -14.18 2.68
C PHE A 194 6.12 -14.58 1.21
N THR A 195 5.33 -15.59 0.84
CA THR A 195 5.15 -15.99 -0.55
C THR A 195 4.10 -15.12 -1.25
N LEU A 196 4.29 -14.86 -2.54
CA LEU A 196 3.25 -14.18 -3.34
C LEU A 196 2.00 -15.06 -3.49
N GLY A 197 0.88 -14.44 -3.86
CA GLY A 197 -0.39 -15.13 -4.06
C GLY A 197 -0.56 -15.72 -5.47
N GLY A 198 -1.61 -16.51 -5.67
CA GLY A 198 -1.99 -17.04 -6.98
C GLY A 198 -1.00 -18.06 -7.51
N GLU A 199 -0.59 -17.90 -8.78
CA GLU A 199 0.35 -18.82 -9.45
C GLU A 199 1.81 -18.61 -9.02
N ALA A 200 2.12 -17.54 -8.27
CA ALA A 200 3.47 -17.16 -7.86
C ALA A 200 3.82 -17.56 -6.40
N THR A 201 3.19 -18.62 -5.88
CA THR A 201 3.33 -19.04 -4.47
C THR A 201 4.70 -19.64 -4.12
N ASP A 202 5.51 -19.92 -5.12
CA ASP A 202 6.92 -20.32 -5.02
C ASP A 202 7.87 -19.12 -4.80
N ILE A 203 7.42 -17.89 -5.09
CA ILE A 203 8.23 -16.68 -4.95
C ILE A 203 8.12 -16.12 -3.53
N VAL A 204 9.20 -16.25 -2.76
CA VAL A 204 9.34 -15.63 -1.43
C VAL A 204 9.89 -14.21 -1.59
N VAL A 205 9.20 -13.24 -0.99
CA VAL A 205 9.59 -11.83 -0.98
C VAL A 205 9.75 -11.32 0.45
N MET A 206 10.60 -10.30 0.62
CA MET A 206 10.67 -9.48 1.82
C MET A 206 10.16 -8.07 1.49
N ARG A 207 9.34 -7.49 2.37
CA ARG A 207 8.74 -6.17 2.13
C ARG A 207 8.91 -5.23 3.31
N ILE A 208 9.43 -4.03 3.06
CA ILE A 208 9.52 -2.92 4.01
C ILE A 208 8.56 -1.81 3.57
N MET A 209 7.69 -1.37 4.47
CA MET A 209 6.73 -0.31 4.20
C MET A 209 7.17 1.00 4.85
N CYS A 210 7.44 2.03 4.05
CA CYS A 210 7.84 3.33 4.56
C CYS A 210 6.61 4.23 4.70
N ARG A 211 6.42 4.80 5.88
CA ARG A 211 5.25 5.62 6.23
C ARG A 211 5.66 6.72 7.21
N ARG A 212 4.79 7.72 7.41
CA ARG A 212 4.97 8.75 8.45
C ARG A 212 5.40 8.13 9.79
N GLY A 213 6.48 8.64 10.36
CA GLY A 213 7.10 8.14 11.59
C GLY A 213 8.25 7.14 11.39
N PHE A 214 8.46 6.63 10.17
CA PHE A 214 9.66 5.88 9.80
C PHE A 214 10.58 6.80 8.98
N GLU A 215 11.38 7.57 9.71
CA GLU A 215 12.26 8.62 9.19
C GLU A 215 13.66 8.09 8.84
N MET A 216 14.53 8.95 8.28
CA MET A 216 15.86 8.54 7.82
C MET A 216 16.71 7.91 8.93
N ASP A 217 16.67 8.48 10.14
CA ASP A 217 17.39 7.93 11.30
C ASP A 217 16.97 6.48 11.61
N PHE A 218 15.66 6.18 11.49
CA PHE A 218 15.18 4.81 11.66
C PHE A 218 15.59 3.89 10.50
N ALA A 219 15.68 4.42 9.28
CA ALA A 219 16.16 3.67 8.13
C ALA A 219 17.65 3.32 8.26
N GLU A 220 18.47 4.23 8.77
CA GLU A 220 19.88 4.00 9.08
C GLU A 220 20.05 2.95 10.19
N LEU A 221 19.28 3.05 11.27
CA LEU A 221 19.26 2.05 12.35
C LEU A 221 18.83 0.67 11.82
N LEU A 222 17.80 0.62 10.98
CA LEU A 222 17.38 -0.63 10.34
C LEU A 222 18.52 -1.22 9.51
N LEU A 223 19.24 -0.41 8.73
CA LEU A 223 20.36 -0.88 7.91
C LEU A 223 21.55 -1.38 8.73
N GLU A 224 21.84 -0.75 9.87
CA GLU A 224 22.86 -1.24 10.80
C GLU A 224 22.50 -2.64 11.32
N ASP A 225 21.27 -2.80 11.82
CA ASP A 225 20.76 -4.08 12.31
C ASP A 225 20.64 -5.13 11.20
N TYR A 226 20.34 -4.71 9.96
CA TYR A 226 20.31 -5.56 8.77
C TYR A 226 21.70 -6.10 8.44
N LYS A 227 22.71 -5.23 8.39
CA LYS A 227 24.12 -5.61 8.16
C LYS A 227 24.62 -6.55 9.25
N ALA A 228 24.30 -6.27 10.51
CA ALA A 228 24.65 -7.14 11.63
C ALA A 228 23.95 -8.52 11.54
N SER A 229 22.70 -8.54 11.07
CA SER A 229 21.93 -9.78 10.86
C SER A 229 22.53 -10.63 9.73
N LEU A 230 22.90 -10.02 8.60
CA LEU A 230 23.58 -10.71 7.52
C LEU A 230 24.95 -11.26 7.95
N LYS A 231 25.73 -10.47 8.70
CA LYS A 231 27.01 -10.94 9.24
C LYS A 231 26.80 -12.18 10.11
N TYR A 232 25.81 -12.16 11.00
CA TYR A 232 25.50 -13.30 11.86
C TYR A 232 25.15 -14.55 11.04
N LEU A 233 24.30 -14.41 10.02
CA LEU A 233 23.89 -15.52 9.15
C LEU A 233 25.08 -16.09 8.37
N SER A 234 25.97 -15.23 7.88
CA SER A 234 27.20 -15.64 7.21
C SER A 234 28.15 -16.41 8.14
N ASP A 235 28.27 -16.00 9.41
CA ASP A 235 29.09 -16.70 10.41
C ASP A 235 28.46 -18.03 10.89
N HIS A 236 27.15 -18.24 10.70
CA HIS A 236 26.38 -19.39 11.20
C HIS A 236 25.49 -20.07 10.14
N PRO A 237 26.05 -20.57 9.02
CA PRO A 237 25.30 -21.04 7.85
C PRO A 237 24.48 -22.33 8.06
N LYS A 238 24.47 -22.92 9.27
CA LYS A 238 23.84 -24.22 9.57
C LYS A 238 22.47 -24.13 10.26
N LEU A 239 21.86 -22.95 10.35
CA LEU A 239 20.48 -22.81 10.84
C LEU A 239 19.48 -23.24 9.74
N GLN A 240 19.57 -24.47 9.25
CA GLN A 240 18.51 -25.03 8.41
C GLN A 240 17.27 -25.27 9.30
N GLY A 241 16.23 -24.45 9.11
CA GLY A 241 14.86 -24.91 9.27
C GLY A 241 14.23 -24.88 10.66
N ILE A 242 14.40 -23.81 11.45
CA ILE A 242 13.43 -23.54 12.53
C ILE A 242 12.23 -22.72 12.00
N ALA A 243 12.42 -21.94 10.94
CA ALA A 243 11.39 -21.06 10.38
C ALA A 243 10.59 -21.71 9.22
N GLN A 244 10.06 -22.93 9.40
CA GLN A 244 8.99 -23.38 8.49
C GLN A 244 7.66 -22.76 8.92
N GLN A 245 7.10 -21.92 8.04
CA GLN A 245 5.67 -21.56 7.98
C GLN A 245 5.02 -20.86 9.19
N ASN A 246 5.74 -20.06 9.97
CA ASN A 246 5.04 -19.06 10.81
C ASN A 246 4.70 -17.81 9.99
N SER A 247 3.89 -17.99 8.93
CA SER A 247 3.26 -16.89 8.21
C SER A 247 2.31 -16.18 9.17
N PHE A 248 2.47 -14.86 9.31
CA PHE A 248 1.56 -14.04 10.11
C PHE A 248 0.16 -14.09 9.50
N LYS A 249 -0.82 -14.63 10.23
CA LYS A 249 -2.23 -14.51 9.88
C LYS A 249 -2.75 -13.19 10.45
N HIS A 250 -3.15 -12.26 9.60
CA HIS A 250 -3.96 -11.12 10.02
C HIS A 250 -5.35 -11.66 10.40
N THR A 251 -5.55 -11.96 11.67
CA THR A 251 -6.88 -12.04 12.30
C THR A 251 -6.98 -10.96 13.34
#